data_AF-A0A5E4KYZ3-F1
#
_entry.id   AF-A0A5E4KYZ3-F1
#
_cell.length_a   1.000
_cell.length_b   1.000
_cell.length_c   1.000
_cell.angle_alpha   90.00
_cell.angle_beta   90.00
_cell.angle_gamma   90.00
#
_symmetry.space_group_name_H-M   'P 1'
#
loop_
_entity.id
_entity.type
_entity.pdbx_description
1 polymer ?
#
loop_
_entity_poly.entity_id
_entity_poly.type
_entity_poly.pdbx_seq_one_letter_code
_entity_poly.pdbx_strand_id
1 'polypeptide(L)'
;MSIRKNISLEKVHLKKLEPLIIKHKGNFSAAMREIIDLIDTMIKDPDAATGLIDGLKADNNLTETVMYWLIRQAHGRLIDQEIINSLLESSRIERLSEFEGYLDEMAGGTSWQTKVRIYDYDDDMNPSQARVTLTGNNVYKTEFLGSIISSFMVSQKKQEIVSLKRTSSTITINFRKQASPYLAGQSLVDYFGQMEDITSEISKKMEFWKCIVNLYKQTNYNMVTIPKNYYNELLMGKEAPSYLTASIEAIHKVPIRDIPLGTLISTMKSVYEYMGVVERIDVDENTLKIYHGYTDSRAINAIEKILLNVLNANGSLYQSRCSENLIVMSPVVRNDGEKPASPVPGNFLI
;
A
#
# COMPACT_ATOMS: atom_id res chain seq x y z
N MET A 1 34.88 -53.56 7.54
CA MET A 1 35.45 -54.17 8.76
C MET A 1 35.17 -53.24 9.92
N SER A 2 34.48 -53.67 10.99
CA SER A 2 34.21 -52.80 12.14
C SER A 2 35.30 -52.99 13.20
N ILE A 3 35.89 -51.88 13.67
CA ILE A 3 36.88 -51.88 14.74
C ILE A 3 36.20 -51.32 15.98
N ARG A 4 36.23 -52.07 17.09
CA ARG A 4 35.68 -51.61 18.37
C ARG A 4 36.78 -50.91 19.17
N LYS A 5 36.50 -49.70 19.65
CA LYS A 5 37.36 -48.89 20.50
C LYS A 5 36.56 -48.41 21.70
N ASN A 6 37.20 -48.36 22.87
CA ASN A 6 36.59 -47.84 24.10
C ASN A 6 37.09 -46.41 24.31
N ILE A 7 36.18 -45.48 24.64
CA ILE A 7 36.48 -44.07 24.86
C ILE A 7 35.90 -43.69 26.22
N SER A 8 36.70 -43.02 27.04
CA SER A 8 36.25 -42.44 28.31
C SER A 8 35.96 -40.96 28.13
N LEU A 9 34.77 -40.53 28.52
CA LEU A 9 34.32 -39.14 28.44
C LEU A 9 33.73 -38.70 29.77
N GLU A 10 33.99 -37.46 30.16
CA GLU A 10 33.35 -36.89 31.34
C GLU A 10 31.85 -36.69 31.11
N LYS A 11 31.10 -36.78 32.21
CA LYS A 11 29.63 -36.69 32.18
C LYS A 11 29.13 -35.36 31.59
N VAL A 12 29.90 -34.28 31.74
CA VAL A 12 29.58 -32.96 31.18
C VAL A 12 29.65 -32.98 29.65
N HIS A 13 30.61 -33.70 29.07
CA HIS A 13 30.74 -33.84 27.62
C HIS A 13 29.71 -34.82 27.04
N LEU A 14 29.35 -35.88 27.77
CA LEU A 14 28.27 -36.78 27.38
C LEU A 14 26.92 -36.07 27.28
N LYS A 15 26.61 -35.15 28.20
CA LYS A 15 25.39 -34.32 28.13
C LYS A 15 25.31 -33.48 26.86
N LYS A 16 26.44 -32.99 26.34
CA LYS A 16 26.45 -32.22 25.09
C LYS A 16 26.11 -33.07 23.86
N LEU A 17 26.32 -34.38 23.94
CA LEU A 17 26.01 -35.34 22.87
C LEU A 17 24.59 -35.90 22.95
N GLU A 18 23.88 -35.66 24.06
CA GLU A 18 22.55 -36.19 24.36
C GLU A 18 21.51 -35.93 23.25
N PRO A 19 21.44 -34.74 22.62
CA PRO A 19 20.49 -34.51 21.52
C PRO A 19 20.73 -35.43 20.32
N LEU A 20 21.99 -35.67 19.94
CA LEU A 20 22.35 -36.55 18.83
C LEU A 20 22.15 -38.02 19.18
N ILE A 21 22.38 -38.40 20.44
CA ILE A 21 22.10 -39.75 20.93
C ILE A 21 20.60 -40.03 20.88
N ILE A 22 19.76 -39.07 21.26
CA ILE A 22 18.30 -39.17 21.17
C ILE A 22 17.84 -39.29 19.71
N LYS A 23 18.41 -38.47 18.79
CA LYS A 23 18.16 -38.57 17.34
C LYS A 23 18.39 -39.98 16.80
N HIS A 24 19.43 -40.67 17.30
CA HIS A 24 19.76 -42.05 16.94
C HIS A 24 19.17 -43.11 17.87
N LYS A 25 18.08 -42.79 18.58
CA LYS A 25 17.32 -43.72 19.45
C LYS A 25 18.21 -44.41 20.50
N GLY A 26 19.16 -43.68 21.08
CA GLY A 26 20.08 -44.18 22.09
C GLY A 26 21.35 -44.84 21.54
N ASN A 27 21.54 -44.90 20.22
CA ASN A 27 22.74 -45.50 19.63
C ASN A 27 23.91 -44.52 19.60
N PHE A 28 24.76 -44.59 20.62
CA PHE A 28 25.96 -43.75 20.75
C PHE A 28 26.95 -43.91 19.59
N SER A 29 27.10 -45.14 19.06
CA SER A 29 28.04 -45.39 17.95
C SER A 29 27.57 -44.76 16.64
N ALA A 30 26.26 -44.71 16.40
CA ALA A 30 25.68 -44.01 15.25
C ALA A 30 25.84 -42.49 15.37
N ALA A 31 25.57 -41.94 16.56
CA ALA A 31 25.78 -40.52 16.83
C ALA A 31 27.25 -40.11 16.65
N MET A 32 28.20 -40.92 17.13
CA MET A 32 29.63 -40.63 16.96
C MET A 32 30.09 -40.74 15.50
N ARG A 33 29.54 -41.67 14.70
CA ARG A 33 29.86 -41.73 13.26
C ARG A 33 29.36 -40.49 12.54
N GLU A 34 28.13 -40.04 12.81
CA GLU A 34 27.60 -38.81 12.22
C GLU A 34 28.46 -37.59 12.58
N ILE A 35 28.97 -37.50 13.81
CA ILE A 35 29.90 -36.43 14.20
C ILE A 35 31.24 -36.54 13.45
N ILE A 36 31.78 -37.75 13.31
CA ILE A 36 33.04 -37.96 12.58
C ILE A 36 32.86 -37.64 11.10
N ASP A 37 31.77 -38.06 10.48
CA ASP A 37 31.44 -37.77 9.08
C ASP A 37 31.22 -36.26 8.88
N LEU A 38 30.59 -35.59 9.84
CA LEU A 38 30.42 -34.14 9.85
C LEU A 38 31.77 -33.43 9.93
N ILE A 39 32.64 -33.81 10.87
CA ILE A 39 33.99 -33.23 11.01
C ILE A 39 34.84 -33.49 9.75
N ASP A 40 34.77 -34.70 9.19
CA ASP A 40 35.49 -35.05 7.96
C ASP A 40 35.00 -34.22 6.76
N THR A 41 33.69 -33.93 6.70
CA THR A 41 33.11 -33.02 5.70
C THR A 41 33.59 -31.57 5.91
N MET A 42 33.60 -31.09 7.16
CA MET A 42 34.09 -29.73 7.49
C MET A 42 35.59 -29.55 7.21
N ILE A 43 36.40 -30.60 7.38
CA ILE A 43 37.84 -30.57 7.09
C ILE A 43 38.10 -30.55 5.58
N LYS A 44 37.27 -31.25 4.80
CA LYS A 44 37.39 -31.33 3.33
C LYS A 44 36.83 -30.10 2.62
N ASP A 45 35.79 -29.50 3.18
CA ASP A 45 35.14 -28.29 2.66
C ASP A 45 34.68 -27.40 3.82
N PRO A 46 35.49 -26.40 4.21
CA PRO A 46 35.15 -25.47 5.29
C PRO A 46 33.88 -24.65 5.04
N ASP A 47 33.49 -24.44 3.78
CA ASP A 47 32.31 -23.64 3.40
C ASP A 47 31.01 -24.47 3.48
N ALA A 48 31.10 -25.80 3.35
CA ALA A 48 29.98 -26.72 3.61
C ALA A 48 29.59 -26.77 5.10
N ALA A 49 30.53 -26.47 6.00
CA ALA A 49 30.30 -26.40 7.45
C ALA A 49 29.28 -25.30 7.81
N THR A 50 29.41 -24.14 7.19
CA THR A 50 28.48 -23.01 7.33
C THR A 50 27.07 -23.37 6.84
N GLY A 51 26.96 -24.03 5.67
CA GLY A 51 25.67 -24.46 5.13
C GLY A 51 24.95 -25.52 5.98
N LEU A 52 25.68 -26.43 6.64
CA LEU A 52 25.10 -27.44 7.54
C LEU A 52 24.79 -26.89 8.94
N ILE A 53 25.58 -25.95 9.48
CA ILE A 53 25.25 -25.23 10.71
C ILE A 53 24.00 -24.37 10.49
N ASP A 54 23.86 -23.77 9.31
CA ASP A 54 22.66 -23.03 8.91
C ASP A 54 21.49 -23.98 8.67
N GLY A 55 21.71 -25.17 8.10
CA GLY A 55 20.70 -26.23 7.97
C GLY A 55 20.19 -26.78 9.31
N LEU A 56 21.06 -26.93 10.30
CA LEU A 56 20.70 -27.33 11.67
C LEU A 56 19.99 -26.21 12.45
N LYS A 57 20.17 -24.94 12.07
CA LYS A 57 19.35 -23.80 12.53
C LYS A 57 18.03 -23.68 11.76
N ALA A 58 17.97 -24.17 10.53
CA ALA A 58 16.82 -24.03 9.64
C ALA A 58 15.62 -24.91 10.03
N ASP A 59 15.81 -25.95 10.84
CA ASP A 59 14.71 -26.80 11.33
C ASP A 59 13.73 -26.09 12.27
N ASN A 60 13.92 -24.80 12.60
CA ASN A 60 12.91 -23.97 13.26
C ASN A 60 12.97 -22.48 12.90
N ASN A 61 13.05 -22.11 11.61
CA ASN A 61 12.89 -20.70 11.21
C ASN A 61 11.41 -20.22 11.14
N LEU A 62 10.57 -20.77 12.01
CA LEU A 62 9.20 -20.29 12.22
C LEU A 62 9.20 -18.80 12.54
N THR A 63 10.20 -18.33 13.31
CA THR A 63 10.33 -16.93 13.70
C THR A 63 10.53 -16.00 12.51
N GLU A 64 11.47 -16.26 11.58
CA GLU A 64 11.64 -15.37 10.41
C GLU A 64 10.44 -15.46 9.46
N THR A 65 9.86 -16.64 9.29
CA THR A 65 8.68 -16.83 8.42
C THR A 65 7.47 -16.06 8.97
N VAL A 66 7.23 -16.14 10.27
CA VAL A 66 6.17 -15.40 10.96
C VAL A 66 6.47 -13.91 10.96
N MET A 67 7.71 -13.49 11.22
CA MET A 67 8.10 -12.07 11.17
C MET A 67 7.93 -11.49 9.77
N TYR A 68 8.33 -12.22 8.74
CA TYR A 68 8.11 -11.82 7.35
C TYR A 68 6.61 -11.72 7.03
N TRP A 69 5.80 -12.67 7.49
CA TRP A 69 4.36 -12.60 7.35
C TRP A 69 3.78 -11.36 8.05
N LEU A 70 4.18 -11.07 9.29
CA LEU A 70 3.77 -9.89 10.06
C LEU A 70 4.12 -8.59 9.34
N ILE A 71 5.34 -8.48 8.82
CA ILE A 71 5.78 -7.32 8.05
C ILE A 71 4.94 -7.11 6.80
N ARG A 72 4.63 -8.20 6.10
CA ARG A 72 3.74 -8.13 4.93
C ARG A 72 2.32 -7.70 5.33
N GLN A 73 1.80 -8.12 6.48
CA GLN A 73 0.48 -7.68 6.98
C GLN A 73 0.49 -6.22 7.47
N ALA A 74 1.63 -5.74 7.95
CA ALA A 74 1.83 -4.37 8.40
C ALA A 74 2.13 -3.37 7.27
N HIS A 75 2.29 -3.85 6.03
CA HIS A 75 2.61 -3.01 4.89
C HIS A 75 1.58 -1.88 4.71
N GLY A 76 2.09 -0.65 4.57
CA GLY A 76 1.28 0.56 4.42
C GLY A 76 0.69 1.11 5.73
N ARG A 77 0.98 0.49 6.88
CA ARG A 77 0.59 0.99 8.21
C ARG A 77 1.80 1.60 8.90
N LEU A 78 1.59 2.69 9.61
CA LEU A 78 2.63 3.25 10.46
C LEU A 78 2.70 2.46 11.78
N ILE A 79 3.91 2.35 12.31
CA ILE A 79 4.11 1.75 13.63
C ILE A 79 3.94 2.86 14.66
N ASP A 80 3.23 2.57 15.75
CA ASP A 80 3.06 3.52 16.84
C ASP A 80 4.41 4.04 17.35
N GLN A 81 4.49 5.36 17.54
CA GLN A 81 5.74 6.01 17.92
C GLN A 81 6.28 5.49 19.26
N GLU A 82 5.42 5.05 20.17
CA GLU A 82 5.83 4.42 21.44
C GLU A 82 6.58 3.10 21.21
N ILE A 83 6.11 2.28 20.27
CA ILE A 83 6.77 1.01 19.90
C ILE A 83 8.12 1.32 19.24
N ILE A 84 8.19 2.33 18.37
CA ILE A 84 9.45 2.74 17.74
C ILE A 84 10.46 3.23 18.77
N ASN A 85 10.01 4.07 19.72
CA ASN A 85 10.85 4.57 20.80
C ASN A 85 11.37 3.44 21.69
N SER A 86 10.57 2.40 21.93
CA SER A 86 10.97 1.20 22.65
C SER A 86 11.96 0.35 21.83
N LEU A 87 11.68 0.13 20.54
CA LEU A 87 12.49 -0.70 19.65
C LEU A 87 13.89 -0.14 19.44
N LEU A 88 13.99 1.16 19.18
CA LEU A 88 15.25 1.84 18.87
C LEU A 88 15.96 2.39 20.11
N GLU A 89 15.33 2.32 21.28
CA GLU A 89 15.76 3.08 22.46
C GLU A 89 16.04 4.56 22.11
N SER A 90 15.14 5.19 21.34
CA SER A 90 15.38 6.45 20.60
C SER A 90 15.99 7.59 21.41
N SER A 91 15.82 7.60 22.74
CA SER A 91 16.40 8.60 23.65
C SER A 91 17.92 8.48 23.85
N ARG A 92 18.53 7.34 23.49
CA ARG A 92 19.98 7.10 23.60
C ARG A 92 20.75 7.48 22.33
N ILE A 93 20.06 7.62 21.20
CA ILE A 93 20.68 7.84 19.89
C ILE A 93 20.64 9.33 19.56
N GLU A 94 21.75 10.03 19.82
CA GLU A 94 21.85 11.47 19.57
C GLU A 94 22.45 11.82 18.21
N ARG A 95 23.28 10.95 17.62
CA ARG A 95 23.94 11.21 16.33
C ARG A 95 23.37 10.36 15.19
N LEU A 96 23.36 10.88 13.97
CA LEU A 96 22.97 10.09 12.79
C LEU A 96 24.00 8.99 12.50
N SER A 97 25.29 9.27 12.74
CA SER A 97 26.36 8.28 12.62
C SER A 97 26.18 7.09 13.59
N GLU A 98 25.80 7.37 14.84
CA GLU A 98 25.44 6.34 15.83
C GLU A 98 24.19 5.58 15.40
N PHE A 99 23.19 6.29 14.87
CA PHE A 99 21.97 5.67 14.37
C PHE A 99 22.24 4.73 13.19
N GLU A 100 23.06 5.14 12.22
CA GLU A 100 23.47 4.29 11.10
C GLU A 100 24.18 3.02 11.59
N GLY A 101 25.11 3.15 12.54
CA GLY A 101 25.80 2.01 13.14
C GLY A 101 24.83 1.03 13.81
N TYR A 102 23.89 1.54 14.61
CA TYR A 102 22.85 0.74 15.24
C TYR A 102 21.97 0.02 14.21
N LEU A 103 21.57 0.71 13.14
CA LEU A 103 20.75 0.14 12.07
C LEU A 103 21.51 -0.93 11.29
N ASP A 104 22.81 -0.76 11.04
CA ASP A 104 23.65 -1.76 10.39
C ASP A 104 23.83 -3.00 11.27
N GLU A 105 23.94 -2.86 12.59
CA GLU A 105 23.92 -4.01 13.51
C GLU A 105 22.56 -4.73 13.50
N MET A 106 21.47 -3.96 13.55
CA MET A 106 20.10 -4.48 13.54
C MET A 106 19.75 -5.18 12.21
N ALA A 107 20.16 -4.61 11.09
CA ALA A 107 19.82 -5.08 9.74
C ALA A 107 20.87 -6.01 9.11
N GLY A 108 22.09 -6.04 9.66
CA GLY A 108 23.21 -6.87 9.22
C GLY A 108 23.12 -8.35 9.66
N GLY A 109 22.17 -8.70 10.52
CA GLY A 109 21.84 -10.08 10.83
C GLY A 109 21.43 -10.88 9.58
N THR A 110 21.67 -12.20 9.61
CA THR A 110 21.43 -13.11 8.47
C THR A 110 19.99 -13.09 7.95
N SER A 111 19.03 -12.64 8.78
CA SER A 111 17.61 -12.59 8.46
C SER A 111 17.19 -11.34 7.69
N TRP A 112 17.83 -10.17 7.84
CA TRP A 112 17.34 -8.92 7.23
C TRP A 112 18.01 -8.57 5.91
N GLN A 113 19.32 -8.83 5.80
CA GLN A 113 20.09 -8.67 4.56
C GLN A 113 19.86 -7.31 3.88
N THR A 114 19.64 -6.27 4.67
CA THR A 114 19.36 -4.91 4.20
C THR A 114 20.46 -4.00 4.72
N LYS A 115 21.15 -3.32 3.81
CA LYS A 115 22.17 -2.34 4.13
C LYS A 115 21.53 -0.97 4.26
N VAL A 116 21.85 -0.24 5.32
CA VAL A 116 21.36 1.13 5.52
C VAL A 116 22.53 2.09 5.38
N ARG A 117 22.28 3.26 4.79
CA ARG A 117 23.24 4.37 4.75
C ARG A 117 22.56 5.70 4.97
N ILE A 118 23.14 6.54 5.83
CA ILE A 118 22.70 7.91 6.06
C ILE A 118 23.82 8.83 5.60
N TYR A 119 23.53 9.74 4.68
CA TYR A 119 24.53 10.63 4.08
C TYR A 119 23.91 11.93 3.60
N ASP A 120 24.72 12.82 3.03
CA ASP A 120 24.27 14.12 2.51
C ASP A 120 23.58 14.99 3.59
N TYR A 121 24.11 14.94 4.81
CA TYR A 121 23.70 15.77 5.94
C TYR A 121 24.80 16.76 6.33
N ASP A 122 24.40 17.93 6.82
CA ASP A 122 25.27 19.04 7.20
C ASP A 122 25.69 19.01 8.67
N ASP A 123 24.84 18.46 9.54
CA ASP A 123 25.08 18.33 10.98
C ASP A 123 24.62 16.94 11.48
N ASP A 124 25.47 16.25 12.22
CA ASP A 124 25.24 14.87 12.69
C ASP A 124 24.21 14.80 13.84
N MET A 125 23.96 15.90 14.53
CA MET A 125 23.02 15.97 15.65
C MET A 125 21.66 16.53 15.22
N ASN A 126 21.67 17.62 14.44
CA ASN A 126 20.51 18.42 14.07
C ASN A 126 20.54 18.80 12.58
N PRO A 127 20.49 17.82 11.67
CA PRO A 127 20.61 18.04 10.23
C PRO A 127 19.54 19.02 9.70
N SER A 128 19.92 19.91 8.78
CA SER A 128 18.96 20.67 7.96
C SER A 128 18.38 19.82 6.83
N GLN A 129 19.12 18.81 6.40
CA GLN A 129 18.75 17.81 5.40
C GLN A 129 19.48 16.50 5.65
N ALA A 130 18.93 15.39 5.18
CA ALA A 130 19.61 14.11 5.18
C ALA A 130 19.08 13.23 4.05
N ARG A 131 19.91 12.31 3.54
CA ARG A 131 19.49 11.26 2.61
C ARG A 131 19.73 9.90 3.25
N VAL A 132 18.70 9.06 3.19
CA VAL A 132 18.79 7.67 3.61
C VAL A 132 18.65 6.77 2.38
N THR A 133 19.55 5.81 2.24
CA THR A 133 19.43 4.74 1.25
C THR A 133 19.39 3.40 1.94
N LEU A 134 18.37 2.60 1.60
CA LEU A 134 18.26 1.21 2.03
C LEU A 134 18.42 0.32 0.80
N THR A 135 19.33 -0.64 0.85
CA THR A 135 19.54 -1.62 -0.22
C THR A 135 19.35 -3.02 0.32
N GLY A 136 18.39 -3.75 -0.23
CA GLY A 136 18.01 -5.08 0.23
C GLY A 136 17.45 -5.96 -0.88
N ASN A 137 17.29 -7.25 -0.59
CA ASN A 137 16.74 -8.23 -1.53
C ASN A 137 15.22 -8.45 -1.40
N ASN A 138 14.58 -7.83 -0.40
CA ASN A 138 13.14 -7.95 -0.15
C ASN A 138 12.49 -6.58 0.06
N VAL A 139 11.52 -6.25 -0.79
CA VAL A 139 10.85 -4.94 -0.78
C VAL A 139 10.13 -4.67 0.54
N TYR A 140 9.43 -5.65 1.11
CA TYR A 140 8.65 -5.45 2.34
C TYR A 140 9.54 -5.23 3.56
N LYS A 141 10.64 -6.00 3.70
CA LYS A 141 11.63 -5.78 4.77
C LYS A 141 12.28 -4.39 4.64
N THR A 142 12.62 -4.01 3.41
CA THR A 142 13.25 -2.71 3.12
C THR A 142 12.29 -1.54 3.40
N GLU A 143 11.03 -1.64 2.99
CA GLU A 143 10.01 -0.61 3.27
C GLU A 143 9.67 -0.50 4.76
N PHE A 144 9.60 -1.64 5.45
CA PHE A 144 9.37 -1.68 6.89
C PHE A 144 10.49 -0.96 7.66
N LEU A 145 11.75 -1.25 7.33
CA LEU A 145 12.90 -0.50 7.87
C LEU A 145 12.86 0.97 7.48
N GLY A 146 12.52 1.29 6.23
CA GLY A 146 12.38 2.67 5.76
C GLY A 146 11.35 3.45 6.57
N SER A 147 10.23 2.82 6.94
CA SER A 147 9.19 3.40 7.80
C SER A 147 9.69 3.65 9.23
N ILE A 148 10.39 2.68 9.83
CA ILE A 148 11.00 2.83 11.17
C ILE A 148 12.00 4.00 11.18
N ILE A 149 12.92 4.01 10.21
CA ILE A 149 13.95 5.05 10.11
C ILE A 149 13.30 6.42 9.91
N SER A 150 12.33 6.51 9.00
CA SER A 150 11.65 7.78 8.74
C SER A 150 10.91 8.29 9.97
N SER A 151 10.28 7.40 10.73
CA SER A 151 9.57 7.76 11.95
C SER A 151 10.53 8.28 13.03
N PHE A 152 11.73 7.68 13.16
CA PHE A 152 12.80 8.22 14.00
C PHE A 152 13.24 9.62 13.52
N MET A 153 13.51 9.79 12.22
CA MET A 153 13.94 11.09 11.66
C MET A 153 12.90 12.19 11.88
N VAL A 154 11.61 11.86 11.76
CA VAL A 154 10.50 12.80 11.96
C VAL A 154 10.34 13.17 13.43
N SER A 155 10.31 12.17 14.32
CA SER A 155 10.08 12.38 15.75
C SER A 155 11.28 12.97 16.49
N GLN A 156 12.48 12.46 16.26
CA GLN A 156 13.69 12.84 17.00
C GLN A 156 14.48 13.95 16.33
N LYS A 157 14.53 13.96 14.98
CA LYS A 157 15.33 14.91 14.20
C LYS A 157 14.52 16.02 13.54
N LYS A 158 13.20 16.06 13.78
CA LYS A 158 12.27 17.08 13.24
C LYS A 158 12.41 17.23 11.73
N GLN A 159 12.50 16.10 11.03
CA GLN A 159 12.58 16.08 9.56
C GLN A 159 11.21 15.78 8.96
N GLU A 160 10.93 16.29 7.76
CA GLU A 160 9.88 15.79 6.87
C GLU A 160 10.50 14.90 5.79
N ILE A 161 9.71 13.99 5.24
CA ILE A 161 10.06 13.31 3.99
C ILE A 161 9.71 14.23 2.83
N VAL A 162 10.70 14.56 2.01
CA VAL A 162 10.53 15.40 0.80
C VAL A 162 10.26 14.55 -0.44
N SER A 163 10.87 13.36 -0.48
CA SER A 163 10.66 12.44 -1.59
C SER A 163 11.10 11.03 -1.20
N LEU A 164 10.41 10.04 -1.76
CA LEU A 164 10.76 8.63 -1.64
C LEU A 164 10.82 8.02 -3.04
N LYS A 165 11.99 7.49 -3.42
CA LYS A 165 12.22 6.78 -4.69
C LYS A 165 12.41 5.29 -4.41
N ARG A 166 11.61 4.46 -5.08
CA ARG A 166 11.66 2.99 -5.00
C ARG A 166 12.27 2.45 -6.30
N THR A 167 13.32 1.66 -6.20
CA THR A 167 13.85 0.83 -7.29
C THR A 167 13.78 -0.64 -6.87
N SER A 168 14.11 -1.58 -7.76
CA SER A 168 13.93 -3.02 -7.53
C SER A 168 14.64 -3.56 -6.28
N SER A 169 15.75 -2.95 -5.87
CA SER A 169 16.54 -3.38 -4.71
C SER A 169 16.89 -2.24 -3.75
N THR A 170 16.45 -1.02 -4.02
CA THR A 170 16.89 0.16 -3.27
C THR A 170 15.75 1.15 -3.04
N ILE A 171 15.67 1.65 -1.80
CA ILE A 171 14.80 2.76 -1.42
C ILE A 171 15.67 3.94 -1.06
N THR A 172 15.40 5.10 -1.66
CA THR A 172 16.07 6.35 -1.30
C THR A 172 15.05 7.34 -0.77
N ILE A 173 15.31 7.86 0.43
CA ILE A 173 14.45 8.78 1.15
C ILE A 173 15.23 10.07 1.35
N ASN A 174 14.64 11.19 0.93
CA ASN A 174 15.22 12.51 1.15
C ASN A 174 14.44 13.22 2.25
N PHE A 175 15.19 13.77 3.20
CA PHE A 175 14.68 14.48 4.36
C PHE A 175 15.09 15.94 4.34
N ARG A 176 14.26 16.77 4.96
CA ARG A 176 14.54 18.17 5.22
C ARG A 176 13.97 18.56 6.58
N LYS A 177 14.61 19.51 7.24
CA LYS A 177 14.16 20.04 8.52
C LYS A 177 12.79 20.68 8.39
N GLN A 178 11.89 20.30 9.28
CA GLN A 178 10.52 20.78 9.35
C GLN A 178 10.21 21.20 10.79
N ALA A 179 9.91 22.49 10.96
CA ALA A 179 9.64 23.05 12.28
C ALA A 179 8.27 22.62 12.83
N SER A 180 7.30 22.34 11.95
CA SER A 180 5.96 21.89 12.33
C SER A 180 5.93 20.37 12.53
N PRO A 181 5.74 19.86 13.76
CA PRO A 181 5.62 18.43 14.00
C PRO A 181 4.45 17.81 13.23
N TYR A 182 3.39 18.59 13.00
CA TYR A 182 2.22 18.17 12.23
C TYR A 182 2.58 17.90 10.76
N LEU A 183 3.27 18.83 10.08
CA LEU A 183 3.65 18.64 8.67
C LEU A 183 4.68 17.52 8.52
N ALA A 184 5.61 17.41 9.47
CA ALA A 184 6.58 16.32 9.51
C ALA A 184 5.87 14.96 9.66
N GLY A 185 4.90 14.85 10.58
CA GLY A 185 4.08 13.66 10.76
C GLY A 185 3.22 13.32 9.55
N GLN A 186 2.60 14.32 8.91
CA GLN A 186 1.81 14.11 7.70
C GLN A 186 2.66 13.51 6.56
N SER A 187 3.92 13.94 6.42
CA SER A 187 4.81 13.36 5.42
C SER A 187 5.05 11.85 5.62
N LEU A 188 5.03 11.33 6.86
CA LEU A 188 5.09 9.88 7.11
C LEU A 188 3.87 9.16 6.53
N VAL A 189 2.68 9.71 6.78
CA VAL A 189 1.42 9.15 6.30
C VAL A 189 1.41 9.13 4.77
N ASP A 190 1.81 10.24 4.14
CA ASP A 190 1.81 10.40 2.69
C ASP A 190 2.71 9.37 1.97
N TYR A 191 3.85 9.00 2.57
CA TYR A 191 4.84 8.10 1.93
C TYR A 191 4.79 6.64 2.39
N PHE A 192 4.42 6.38 3.64
CA PHE A 192 4.41 5.05 4.26
C PHE A 192 3.06 4.62 4.85
N GLY A 193 2.12 5.55 5.11
CA GLY A 193 0.84 5.30 5.77
C GLY A 193 -0.36 5.12 4.84
N GLN A 194 -0.16 4.51 3.66
CA GLN A 194 -1.21 4.35 2.63
C GLN A 194 -2.47 3.62 3.14
N MET A 195 -2.33 2.77 4.16
CA MET A 195 -3.41 2.00 4.79
C MET A 195 -3.87 2.58 6.12
N GLU A 196 -3.33 3.73 6.56
CA GLU A 196 -3.59 4.32 7.88
C GLU A 196 -5.07 4.69 8.02
N ASP A 197 -5.58 5.51 7.09
CA ASP A 197 -6.97 5.96 7.07
C ASP A 197 -7.95 4.78 6.93
N ILE A 198 -7.64 3.85 6.01
CA ILE A 198 -8.48 2.67 5.74
C ILE A 198 -8.53 1.76 6.96
N THR A 199 -7.38 1.45 7.57
CA THR A 199 -7.32 0.58 8.74
C THR A 199 -8.03 1.22 9.93
N SER A 200 -7.85 2.53 10.13
CA SER A 200 -8.55 3.30 11.15
C SER A 200 -10.07 3.23 10.96
N GLU A 201 -10.56 3.46 9.74
CA GLU A 201 -12.00 3.42 9.46
C GLU A 201 -12.60 2.01 9.55
N ILE A 202 -11.85 0.98 9.11
CA ILE A 202 -12.24 -0.42 9.30
C ILE A 202 -12.35 -0.76 10.78
N SER A 203 -11.39 -0.31 11.58
CA SER A 203 -11.34 -0.59 13.02
C SER A 203 -12.49 0.06 13.78
N LYS A 204 -12.89 1.28 13.43
CA LYS A 204 -14.04 1.97 14.04
C LYS A 204 -15.36 1.22 13.88
N LYS A 205 -15.54 0.50 12.77
CA LYS A 205 -16.80 -0.20 12.42
C LYS A 205 -16.54 -1.60 11.86
N MET A 206 -15.76 -2.40 12.58
CA MET A 206 -15.30 -3.71 12.13
C MET A 206 -16.43 -4.63 11.63
N GLU A 207 -17.50 -4.79 12.41
CA GLU A 207 -18.61 -5.69 12.06
C GLU A 207 -19.41 -5.21 10.84
N PHE A 208 -19.54 -3.89 10.69
CA PHE A 208 -20.14 -3.31 9.48
C PHE A 208 -19.31 -3.67 8.25
N TRP A 209 -17.99 -3.44 8.27
CA TRP A 209 -17.13 -3.74 7.13
C TRP A 209 -17.05 -5.23 6.83
N LYS A 210 -17.02 -6.09 7.85
CA LYS A 210 -17.13 -7.55 7.66
C LYS A 210 -18.41 -7.94 6.92
N CYS A 211 -19.54 -7.36 7.32
CA CYS A 211 -20.82 -7.59 6.65
C CYS A 211 -20.78 -7.13 5.19
N ILE A 212 -20.34 -5.89 4.93
CA ILE A 212 -20.24 -5.33 3.58
C ILE A 212 -19.33 -6.19 2.69
N VAL A 213 -18.12 -6.54 3.13
CA VAL A 213 -17.18 -7.37 2.37
C VAL A 213 -17.78 -8.74 2.07
N ASN A 214 -18.47 -9.36 3.04
CA ASN A 214 -19.11 -10.65 2.84
C ASN A 214 -20.27 -10.57 1.83
N LEU A 215 -21.09 -9.51 1.87
CA LEU A 215 -22.16 -9.29 0.90
C LEU A 215 -21.60 -9.18 -0.52
N TYR A 216 -20.61 -8.30 -0.74
CA TYR A 216 -19.97 -8.15 -2.04
C TYR A 216 -19.33 -9.44 -2.55
N LYS A 217 -18.72 -10.24 -1.66
CA LYS A 217 -18.16 -11.55 -2.03
C LYS A 217 -19.25 -12.54 -2.44
N GLN A 218 -20.36 -12.61 -1.70
CA GLN A 218 -21.46 -13.53 -1.97
C GLN A 218 -22.23 -13.17 -3.26
N THR A 219 -22.27 -11.90 -3.62
CA THR A 219 -22.91 -11.43 -4.86
C THR A 219 -21.97 -11.39 -6.06
N ASN A 220 -20.73 -11.88 -5.92
CA ASN A 220 -19.68 -11.77 -6.94
C ASN A 220 -19.50 -10.34 -7.46
N TYR A 221 -19.50 -9.38 -6.54
CA TYR A 221 -19.40 -7.94 -6.80
C TYR A 221 -20.53 -7.36 -7.69
N ASN A 222 -21.59 -8.12 -7.95
CA ASN A 222 -22.77 -7.66 -8.67
C ASN A 222 -23.73 -6.92 -7.72
N MET A 223 -23.28 -5.78 -7.20
CA MET A 223 -24.05 -4.90 -6.33
C MET A 223 -23.87 -3.44 -6.71
N VAL A 224 -24.96 -2.69 -6.68
CA VAL A 224 -24.93 -1.24 -6.81
C VAL A 224 -24.99 -0.62 -5.40
N THR A 225 -24.00 0.21 -5.08
CA THR A 225 -24.02 1.02 -3.86
C THR A 225 -24.39 2.44 -4.22
N ILE A 226 -25.43 2.98 -3.58
CA ILE A 226 -25.90 4.35 -3.75
C ILE A 226 -26.07 5.06 -2.41
N PRO A 227 -25.86 6.38 -2.35
CA PRO A 227 -26.21 7.17 -1.17
C PRO A 227 -27.68 7.00 -0.75
N LYS A 228 -27.93 7.00 0.57
CA LYS A 228 -29.25 6.71 1.16
C LYS A 228 -30.36 7.64 0.68
N ASN A 229 -30.04 8.92 0.44
CA ASN A 229 -30.98 9.90 -0.11
C ASN A 229 -31.49 9.48 -1.50
N TYR A 230 -30.62 8.97 -2.38
CA TYR A 230 -31.05 8.48 -3.69
C TYR A 230 -31.90 7.21 -3.57
N TYR A 231 -31.54 6.29 -2.66
CA TYR A 231 -32.38 5.13 -2.38
C TYR A 231 -33.78 5.54 -1.91
N ASN A 232 -33.88 6.56 -1.04
CA ASN A 232 -35.18 7.08 -0.60
C ASN A 232 -35.99 7.69 -1.75
N GLU A 233 -35.36 8.39 -2.70
CA GLU A 233 -36.05 8.93 -3.88
C GLU A 233 -36.66 7.81 -4.74
N LEU A 234 -35.91 6.72 -4.94
CA LEU A 234 -36.39 5.54 -5.65
C LEU A 234 -37.59 4.90 -4.92
N LEU A 235 -37.54 4.81 -3.58
CA LEU A 235 -38.66 4.28 -2.78
C LEU A 235 -39.93 5.15 -2.86
N MET A 236 -39.78 6.46 -3.08
CA MET A 236 -40.90 7.38 -3.29
C MET A 236 -41.50 7.29 -4.70
N GLY A 237 -41.01 6.37 -5.55
CA GLY A 237 -41.47 6.22 -6.92
C GLY A 237 -41.03 7.35 -7.84
N LYS A 238 -40.03 8.15 -7.45
CA LYS A 238 -39.40 9.11 -8.36
C LYS A 238 -38.64 8.32 -9.43
N GLU A 239 -38.59 8.85 -10.65
CA GLU A 239 -37.69 8.34 -11.67
C GLU A 239 -36.23 8.35 -11.15
N ALA A 240 -35.38 7.54 -11.79
CA ALA A 240 -33.95 7.50 -11.46
C ALA A 240 -33.39 8.92 -11.34
N PRO A 241 -32.56 9.19 -10.31
CA PRO A 241 -32.10 10.53 -10.02
C PRO A 241 -31.45 11.14 -11.25
N SER A 242 -31.73 12.42 -11.53
CA SER A 242 -31.22 13.06 -12.73
C SER A 242 -29.69 13.17 -12.74
N TYR A 243 -29.04 13.13 -11.57
CA TYR A 243 -27.58 13.13 -11.43
C TYR A 243 -27.16 12.51 -10.10
N LEU A 244 -26.00 11.84 -10.09
CA LEU A 244 -25.44 11.19 -8.91
C LEU A 244 -24.12 11.88 -8.51
N THR A 245 -24.24 13.10 -7.98
CA THR A 245 -23.08 13.98 -7.70
C THR A 245 -22.58 13.90 -6.26
N ALA A 246 -23.44 13.49 -5.31
CA ALA A 246 -23.14 13.61 -3.88
C ALA A 246 -21.82 12.95 -3.47
N SER A 247 -21.52 11.77 -4.02
CA SER A 247 -20.25 11.06 -3.77
C SER A 247 -19.04 11.82 -4.30
N ILE A 248 -19.14 12.39 -5.50
CA ILE A 248 -18.07 13.17 -6.13
C ILE A 248 -17.83 14.47 -5.36
N GLU A 249 -18.90 15.18 -5.00
CA GLU A 249 -18.82 16.42 -4.23
C GLU A 249 -18.28 16.18 -2.81
N ALA A 250 -18.61 15.03 -2.19
CA ALA A 250 -18.05 14.65 -0.90
C ALA A 250 -16.54 14.36 -0.96
N ILE A 251 -16.05 13.77 -2.05
CA ILE A 251 -14.62 13.52 -2.27
C ILE A 251 -13.85 14.84 -2.44
N HIS A 252 -14.37 15.74 -3.28
CA HIS A 252 -13.69 17.01 -3.61
C HIS A 252 -13.96 18.14 -2.63
N LYS A 253 -14.98 17.99 -1.77
CA LYS A 253 -15.45 19.01 -0.81
C LYS A 253 -15.84 20.34 -1.48
N VAL A 254 -16.18 20.30 -2.76
CA VAL A 254 -16.65 21.44 -3.56
C VAL A 254 -17.76 21.00 -4.51
N PRO A 255 -18.63 21.93 -4.97
CA PRO A 255 -19.65 21.64 -5.98
C PRO A 255 -19.05 21.17 -7.32
N ILE A 256 -19.79 20.36 -8.09
CA ILE A 256 -19.33 19.82 -9.40
C ILE A 256 -18.82 20.90 -10.36
N ARG A 257 -19.47 22.06 -10.40
CA ARG A 257 -19.11 23.20 -11.27
C ARG A 257 -17.71 23.77 -11.00
N ASP A 258 -17.17 23.56 -9.80
CA ASP A 258 -15.89 24.11 -9.36
C ASP A 258 -14.75 23.08 -9.53
N ILE A 259 -15.05 21.86 -10.01
CA ILE A 259 -14.08 20.78 -10.23
C ILE A 259 -13.53 20.88 -11.67
N PRO A 260 -12.20 20.89 -11.89
CA PRO A 260 -11.64 20.81 -13.24
C PRO A 260 -12.09 19.56 -14.00
N LEU A 261 -12.44 19.69 -15.28
CA LEU A 261 -13.04 18.60 -16.08
C LEU A 261 -12.22 17.30 -16.06
N GLY A 262 -10.88 17.38 -16.22
CA GLY A 262 -10.02 16.19 -16.18
C GLY A 262 -10.08 15.46 -14.84
N THR A 263 -10.08 16.22 -13.74
CA THR A 263 -10.24 15.69 -12.38
C THR A 263 -11.63 15.09 -12.18
N LEU A 264 -12.67 15.77 -12.68
CA LEU A 264 -14.05 15.28 -12.63
C LEU A 264 -14.19 13.96 -13.37
N ILE A 265 -13.73 13.86 -14.62
CA ILE A 265 -13.79 12.64 -15.43
C ILE A 265 -13.06 11.49 -14.73
N SER A 266 -11.86 11.73 -14.21
CA SER A 266 -11.09 10.72 -13.46
C SER A 266 -11.84 10.23 -12.22
N THR A 267 -12.44 11.15 -11.46
CA THR A 267 -13.20 10.81 -10.26
C THR A 267 -14.49 10.08 -10.61
N MET A 268 -15.18 10.54 -11.66
CA MET A 268 -16.41 9.96 -12.17
C MET A 268 -16.19 8.50 -12.60
N LYS A 269 -15.09 8.23 -13.33
CA LYS A 269 -14.64 6.88 -13.67
C LYS A 269 -14.54 6.00 -12.42
N SER A 270 -13.72 6.40 -11.44
CA SER A 270 -13.51 5.62 -10.23
C SER A 270 -14.80 5.43 -9.43
N VAL A 271 -15.55 6.50 -9.17
CA VAL A 271 -16.75 6.46 -8.34
C VAL A 271 -17.82 5.56 -8.94
N TYR A 272 -18.15 5.71 -10.23
CA TYR A 272 -19.23 4.93 -10.82
C TYR A 272 -18.87 3.48 -11.11
N GLU A 273 -17.60 3.18 -11.40
CA GLU A 273 -17.09 1.80 -11.45
C GLU A 273 -17.18 1.16 -10.05
N TYR A 274 -16.69 1.82 -8.99
CA TYR A 274 -16.72 1.26 -7.62
C TYR A 274 -18.11 1.19 -7.00
N MET A 275 -19.01 2.08 -7.39
CA MET A 275 -20.42 2.00 -7.00
C MET A 275 -21.18 0.89 -7.75
N GLY A 276 -20.60 0.27 -8.77
CA GLY A 276 -21.25 -0.75 -9.59
C GLY A 276 -22.35 -0.21 -10.50
N VAL A 277 -22.40 1.11 -10.74
CA VAL A 277 -23.37 1.74 -11.65
C VAL A 277 -23.03 1.42 -13.10
N VAL A 278 -21.74 1.23 -13.40
CA VAL A 278 -21.21 0.84 -14.70
C VAL A 278 -20.09 -0.16 -14.49
N GLU A 279 -19.76 -0.95 -15.50
CA GLU A 279 -18.70 -1.95 -15.40
C GLU A 279 -17.32 -1.34 -15.63
N ARG A 280 -17.22 -0.42 -16.60
CA ARG A 280 -15.96 0.24 -16.97
C ARG A 280 -16.22 1.52 -17.73
N ILE A 281 -15.37 2.52 -17.51
CA ILE A 281 -15.31 3.77 -18.27
C ILE A 281 -13.91 3.92 -18.85
N ASP A 282 -13.76 3.80 -20.16
CA ASP A 282 -12.51 4.10 -20.85
C ASP A 282 -12.50 5.57 -21.30
N VAL A 283 -11.42 6.29 -20.99
CA VAL A 283 -11.25 7.71 -21.31
C VAL A 283 -10.22 7.83 -22.43
N ASP A 284 -10.64 8.39 -23.55
CA ASP A 284 -9.84 8.58 -24.76
C ASP A 284 -9.87 10.07 -25.12
N GLU A 285 -8.82 10.79 -24.76
CA GLU A 285 -8.78 12.26 -24.72
C GLU A 285 -9.94 12.83 -23.89
N ASN A 286 -10.97 13.37 -24.55
CA ASN A 286 -12.18 13.88 -23.92
C ASN A 286 -13.42 13.02 -24.20
N THR A 287 -13.27 11.89 -24.88
CA THR A 287 -14.34 10.95 -25.20
C THR A 287 -14.41 9.85 -24.14
N LEU A 288 -15.61 9.54 -23.68
CA LEU A 288 -15.86 8.51 -22.67
C LEU A 288 -16.58 7.32 -23.32
N LYS A 289 -16.04 6.12 -23.13
CA LYS A 289 -16.66 4.85 -23.55
C LYS A 289 -17.08 4.10 -22.29
N ILE A 290 -18.38 4.05 -22.03
CA ILE A 290 -18.97 3.51 -20.81
C ILE A 290 -19.59 2.14 -21.11
N TYR A 291 -19.02 1.10 -20.53
CA TYR A 291 -19.46 -0.28 -20.63
C TYR A 291 -20.41 -0.61 -19.46
N HIS A 292 -21.51 -1.30 -19.76
CA HIS A 292 -22.52 -1.65 -18.77
C HIS A 292 -23.20 -2.99 -19.05
N GLY A 293 -23.71 -3.63 -18.00
CA GLY A 293 -24.42 -4.92 -18.08
C GLY A 293 -25.95 -4.84 -18.19
N TYR A 294 -26.53 -3.65 -18.37
CA TYR A 294 -27.99 -3.47 -18.44
C TYR A 294 -28.57 -3.84 -19.80
N THR A 295 -29.72 -4.52 -19.78
CA THR A 295 -30.47 -4.94 -20.97
C THR A 295 -31.78 -4.17 -21.19
N ASP A 296 -32.32 -3.54 -20.14
CA ASP A 296 -33.55 -2.73 -20.23
C ASP A 296 -33.21 -1.32 -20.73
N SER A 297 -33.83 -0.90 -21.83
CA SER A 297 -33.58 0.41 -22.45
C SER A 297 -33.88 1.60 -21.53
N ARG A 298 -34.80 1.45 -20.57
CA ARG A 298 -35.09 2.49 -19.57
C ARG A 298 -33.92 2.65 -18.61
N ALA A 299 -33.28 1.55 -18.22
CA ALA A 299 -32.09 1.58 -17.37
C ALA A 299 -30.89 2.19 -18.11
N ILE A 300 -30.69 1.81 -19.39
CA ILE A 300 -29.64 2.38 -20.24
C ILE A 300 -29.81 3.90 -20.36
N ASN A 301 -31.02 4.37 -20.70
CA ASN A 301 -31.32 5.81 -20.81
C ASN A 301 -31.19 6.54 -19.46
N ALA A 302 -31.50 5.89 -18.34
CA ALA A 302 -31.33 6.51 -17.02
C ALA A 302 -29.85 6.74 -16.69
N ILE A 303 -29.00 5.76 -16.97
CA ILE A 303 -27.56 5.87 -16.73
C ILE A 303 -26.93 6.89 -17.66
N GLU A 304 -27.30 6.87 -18.95
CA GLU A 304 -26.90 7.89 -19.91
C GLU A 304 -27.21 9.29 -19.36
N LYS A 305 -28.45 9.53 -18.91
CA LYS A 305 -28.86 10.82 -18.34
C LYS A 305 -28.07 11.18 -17.09
N ILE A 306 -27.87 10.25 -16.16
CA ILE A 306 -27.11 10.50 -14.92
C ILE A 306 -25.70 11.00 -15.24
N LEU A 307 -24.99 10.25 -16.09
CA LEU A 307 -23.61 10.55 -16.47
C LEU A 307 -23.51 11.87 -17.26
N LEU A 308 -24.41 12.07 -18.21
CA LEU A 308 -24.44 13.28 -19.03
C LEU A 308 -24.73 14.53 -18.17
N ASN A 309 -25.65 14.41 -17.22
CA ASN A 309 -26.01 15.53 -16.34
C ASN A 309 -24.88 15.92 -15.39
N VAL A 310 -24.02 14.98 -14.97
CA VAL A 310 -22.83 15.33 -14.18
C VAL A 310 -21.84 16.16 -15.01
N LEU A 311 -21.61 15.77 -16.28
CA LEU A 311 -20.75 16.53 -17.20
C LEU A 311 -21.35 17.92 -17.51
N ASN A 312 -22.66 17.99 -17.75
CA ASN A 312 -23.35 19.25 -17.99
C ASN A 312 -23.37 20.15 -16.76
N ALA A 313 -23.50 19.60 -15.54
CA ALA A 313 -23.44 20.36 -14.29
C ALA A 313 -22.06 20.99 -14.04
N ASN A 314 -21.00 20.44 -14.65
CA ASN A 314 -19.68 21.05 -14.68
C ASN A 314 -19.58 22.25 -15.64
N GLY A 315 -20.58 22.44 -16.52
CA GLY A 315 -20.58 23.44 -17.58
C GLY A 315 -20.00 22.92 -18.91
N SER A 316 -19.59 21.64 -18.97
CA SER A 316 -19.06 21.02 -20.18
C SER A 316 -20.19 20.39 -20.98
N LEU A 317 -20.39 20.84 -22.22
CA LEU A 317 -21.44 20.28 -23.10
C LEU A 317 -20.97 18.97 -23.72
N TYR A 318 -21.66 17.89 -23.39
CA TYR A 318 -21.45 16.57 -23.96
C TYR A 318 -22.69 16.10 -24.72
N GLN A 319 -22.48 15.25 -25.72
CA GLN A 319 -23.52 14.47 -26.39
C GLN A 319 -23.24 12.98 -26.18
N SER A 320 -24.30 12.18 -26.12
CA SER A 320 -24.24 10.74 -25.93
C SER A 320 -24.81 9.98 -27.13
N ARG A 321 -24.27 8.78 -27.36
CA ARG A 321 -24.82 7.78 -28.28
C ARG A 321 -24.84 6.44 -27.56
N CYS A 322 -26.00 5.80 -27.51
CA CYS A 322 -26.19 4.52 -26.84
C CYS A 322 -26.30 3.38 -27.85
N SER A 323 -25.70 2.24 -27.52
CA SER A 323 -25.98 0.93 -28.11
C SER A 323 -26.34 -0.06 -26.99
N GLU A 324 -26.55 -1.33 -27.31
CA GLU A 324 -27.02 -2.33 -26.35
C GLU A 324 -26.13 -2.49 -25.11
N ASN A 325 -24.81 -2.35 -25.25
CA ASN A 325 -23.85 -2.59 -24.15
C ASN A 325 -22.82 -1.45 -23.97
N LEU A 326 -23.02 -0.32 -24.65
CA LEU A 326 -22.05 0.76 -24.70
C LEU A 326 -22.73 2.13 -24.80
N ILE A 327 -22.32 3.05 -23.93
CA ILE A 327 -22.66 4.46 -24.03
C ILE A 327 -21.38 5.22 -24.40
N VAL A 328 -21.41 5.98 -25.49
CA VAL A 328 -20.30 6.83 -25.92
C VAL A 328 -20.67 8.28 -25.68
N MET A 329 -19.88 9.00 -24.87
CA MET A 329 -20.05 10.43 -24.63
C MET A 329 -18.89 11.21 -25.25
N SER A 330 -19.20 12.26 -25.99
CA SER A 330 -18.22 13.10 -26.67
C SER A 330 -18.53 14.58 -26.47
N PRO A 331 -17.52 15.47 -26.42
CA PRO A 331 -17.75 16.91 -26.30
C PRO A 331 -18.54 17.44 -27.51
N VAL A 332 -19.44 18.38 -27.26
CA VAL A 332 -20.12 19.13 -28.33
C VAL A 332 -19.15 20.20 -28.84
N VAL A 333 -18.62 20.01 -30.04
CA VAL A 333 -17.84 21.05 -30.73
C VAL A 333 -18.81 22.16 -31.15
N ARG A 334 -18.74 23.32 -30.49
CA ARG A 334 -19.40 24.53 -31.01
C ARG A 334 -18.63 24.98 -32.25
N ASN A 335 -19.26 24.92 -33.42
CA ASN A 335 -18.78 25.64 -34.58
C ASN A 335 -19.00 27.14 -34.31
N ASP A 336 -17.94 27.88 -34.01
CA ASP A 336 -17.93 29.35 -33.94
C ASP A 336 -18.07 29.97 -35.35
N GLY A 337 -19.15 29.62 -36.06
CA GLY A 337 -19.39 30.00 -37.45
C GLY A 337 -20.79 30.51 -37.76
N GLU A 338 -21.79 30.31 -36.90
CA GLU A 338 -23.12 30.89 -37.11
C GLU A 338 -23.23 32.25 -36.41
N LYS A 339 -23.00 33.31 -37.21
CA LYS A 339 -23.40 34.68 -36.85
C LYS A 339 -24.87 34.67 -36.43
N PRO A 340 -25.26 35.31 -35.32
CA PRO A 340 -26.66 35.51 -35.02
C PRO A 340 -27.28 36.35 -36.14
N ALA A 341 -28.38 35.86 -36.70
CA ALA A 341 -29.19 36.60 -37.66
C ALA A 341 -29.65 37.92 -37.00
N SER A 342 -29.36 39.03 -37.67
CA SER A 342 -29.79 40.37 -37.26
C SER A 342 -31.30 40.43 -37.03
N PRO A 343 -31.79 41.12 -35.99
CA PRO A 343 -33.21 41.29 -35.77
C PRO A 343 -33.80 42.21 -36.84
N VAL A 344 -34.90 41.75 -37.45
CA VAL A 344 -35.75 42.54 -38.35
C VAL A 344 -36.34 43.71 -37.56
N PRO A 345 -36.26 44.98 -38.02
CA PRO A 345 -36.92 46.08 -37.35
C PRO A 345 -38.44 45.98 -37.56
N GLY A 346 -39.18 45.77 -36.49
CA GLY A 346 -40.62 45.91 -36.48
C GLY A 346 -41.01 47.39 -36.59
N ASN A 347 -41.72 47.74 -37.67
CA ASN A 347 -42.41 49.02 -37.78
C ASN A 347 -43.55 49.08 -36.74
N PHE A 348 -43.41 49.95 -35.76
CA PHE A 348 -44.53 50.48 -35.00
C PHE A 348 -45.26 51.51 -35.87
N LEU A 349 -46.56 51.29 -36.11
CA LEU A 349 -47.49 52.32 -36.57
C LEU A 349 -48.31 52.81 -35.37
N ILE A 350 -48.45 54.13 -35.31
CA ILE A 350 -49.32 54.91 -34.41
C ILE A 350 -50.79 54.65 -34.74
#